data_AF-A0A356KA54-F1
#
_entry.id   AF-A0A356KA54-F1
#
_cell.length_a   1.000
_cell.length_b   1.000
_cell.length_c   1.000
_cell.angle_alpha   90.00
_cell.angle_beta   90.00
_cell.angle_gamma   90.00
#
_symmetry.space_group_name_H-M   'P 1'
#
loop_
_entity.id
_entity.type
_entity.pdbx_description
1 polymer ?
#
loop_
_entity_poly.entity_id
_entity_poly.type
_entity_poly.pdbx_seq_one_letter_code
_entity_poly.pdbx_strand_id
1 'polypeptide(L)'
;RAKRALQARIKRHRMPQKKPFWHIDYLLNHPMVNLTEIRIISNDPANECAQNRRLEKLPDSQPVPRFGSSDCTSTCQGHLVRVGSVSTYLATVRNSKTLAD
;
A
#
# COMPACT_ATOMS: atom_id res chain seq x y z
N ARG A 1 12.49 -3.37 13.19
CA ARG A 1 11.83 -2.43 12.24
C ARG A 1 11.47 -3.17 10.95
N ALA A 2 10.35 -2.85 10.31
CA ALA A 2 9.78 -3.55 9.15
C ALA A 2 10.72 -3.77 7.93
N LYS A 3 11.88 -3.09 7.91
CA LYS A 3 12.94 -3.24 6.90
C LYS A 3 13.66 -4.58 6.90
N ARG A 4 13.73 -5.29 8.04
CA ARG A 4 14.42 -6.60 8.08
C ARG A 4 13.54 -7.64 7.36
N ALA A 5 14.16 -8.36 6.42
CA ALA A 5 13.55 -9.42 5.63
C ALA A 5 12.41 -8.99 4.68
N LEU A 6 12.53 -7.84 4.00
CA LEU A 6 11.56 -7.36 3.00
C LEU A 6 11.13 -8.46 2.00
N GLN A 7 12.08 -9.25 1.48
CA GLN A 7 11.78 -10.35 0.56
C GLN A 7 10.91 -11.43 1.19
N ALA A 8 11.15 -11.80 2.45
CA ALA A 8 10.32 -12.76 3.16
C ALA A 8 8.91 -12.20 3.39
N ARG A 9 8.78 -10.89 3.65
CA ARG A 9 7.47 -10.21 3.77
C ARG A 9 6.70 -10.24 2.46
N ILE A 10 7.35 -9.88 1.36
CA ILE A 10 6.77 -9.92 0.02
C ILE A 10 6.32 -11.34 -0.31
N LYS A 11 7.19 -12.34 -0.08
CA LYS A 11 6.84 -13.76 -0.28
C LYS A 11 5.61 -14.14 0.53
N ARG A 12 5.57 -13.76 1.82
CA ARG A 12 4.41 -14.01 2.69
C ARG A 12 3.14 -13.37 2.16
N HIS A 13 3.18 -12.11 1.76
CA HIS A 13 1.99 -11.40 1.26
C HIS A 13 1.43 -12.01 -0.02
N ARG A 14 2.29 -12.58 -0.88
CA ARG A 14 1.86 -13.31 -2.09
C ARG A 14 1.14 -14.63 -1.82
N MET A 15 1.40 -15.29 -0.70
CA MET A 15 0.74 -16.58 -0.43
C MET A 15 -0.76 -16.33 -0.16
N PRO A 16 -1.70 -17.06 -0.75
CA PRO A 16 -3.08 -17.05 -0.28
C PRO A 16 -3.21 -17.89 1.01
N GLN A 17 -4.33 -17.77 1.71
CA GLN A 17 -4.74 -18.68 2.81
C GLN A 17 -3.65 -18.97 3.85
N LYS A 18 -3.15 -17.92 4.51
CA LYS A 18 -2.16 -18.04 5.60
C LYS A 18 -2.78 -17.70 6.95
N LYS A 19 -2.22 -18.17 8.08
CA LYS A 19 -2.60 -17.61 9.40
C LYS A 19 -2.26 -16.11 9.43
N PRO A 20 -3.22 -15.18 9.63
CA PRO A 20 -2.94 -13.75 9.63
C PRO A 20 -1.95 -13.37 10.72
N PHE A 21 -1.04 -12.44 10.40
CA PHE A 21 -0.07 -11.90 11.37
C PHE A 21 0.01 -10.38 11.28
N TRP A 22 0.04 -9.83 10.06
CA TRP A 22 -0.01 -8.39 9.83
C TRP A 22 -1.42 -7.96 9.41
N HIS A 23 -1.82 -6.73 9.72
CA HIS A 23 -3.04 -6.08 9.22
C HIS A 23 -3.37 -6.36 7.73
N ILE A 24 -2.40 -6.23 6.82
CA ILE A 24 -2.58 -6.53 5.39
C ILE A 24 -2.82 -8.02 5.09
N ASP A 25 -2.38 -8.94 5.95
CA ASP A 25 -2.68 -10.38 5.76
C ASP A 25 -4.19 -10.65 5.89
N TYR A 26 -4.90 -9.92 6.76
CA TYR A 26 -6.36 -10.03 6.89
C TYR A 26 -7.08 -9.62 5.60
N LEU A 27 -6.59 -8.55 4.96
CA LEU A 27 -7.13 -8.10 3.67
C LEU A 27 -6.81 -9.10 2.57
N LEU A 28 -5.54 -9.49 2.41
CA LEU A 28 -5.08 -10.38 1.33
C LEU A 28 -5.59 -11.82 1.45
N ASN A 29 -6.07 -12.23 2.63
CA ASN A 29 -6.69 -13.55 2.80
C ASN A 29 -8.16 -13.59 2.40
N HIS A 30 -8.80 -12.45 2.19
CA HIS A 30 -10.21 -12.42 1.82
C HIS A 30 -10.38 -13.00 0.40
N PRO A 31 -11.33 -13.93 0.16
CA PRO A 31 -11.45 -14.64 -1.12
C PRO A 31 -11.74 -13.72 -2.32
N MET A 32 -12.31 -12.53 -2.07
CA MET A 32 -12.58 -11.53 -3.11
C MET A 32 -11.40 -10.59 -3.40
N VAL A 33 -10.29 -10.70 -2.67
CA VAL A 33 -9.12 -9.84 -2.87
C VAL A 33 -8.16 -10.52 -3.83
N ASN A 34 -7.83 -9.82 -4.91
CA ASN A 34 -6.81 -10.24 -5.87
C ASN A 34 -5.60 -9.29 -5.78
N LEU A 35 -4.41 -9.86 -5.55
CA LEU A 35 -3.17 -9.09 -5.51
C LEU A 35 -2.65 -8.87 -6.93
N THR A 36 -2.82 -7.66 -7.45
CA THR A 36 -2.45 -7.33 -8.84
C THR A 36 -0.99 -6.92 -9.03
N GLU A 37 -0.41 -6.18 -8.07
CA GLU A 37 0.93 -5.64 -8.18
C GLU A 37 1.58 -5.46 -6.80
N ILE A 38 2.90 -5.60 -6.74
CA ILE A 38 3.72 -5.14 -5.61
C ILE A 38 4.84 -4.26 -6.18
N ARG A 39 4.96 -3.03 -5.67
CA ARG A 39 6.06 -2.12 -6.02
C ARG A 39 6.87 -1.75 -4.78
N ILE A 40 8.19 -1.72 -4.93
CA ILE A 40 9.12 -1.22 -3.91
C ILE A 40 9.51 0.19 -4.34
N ILE A 41 9.00 1.20 -3.64
CA ILE A 41 9.19 2.61 -4.03
C ILE A 41 10.41 3.21 -3.33
N SER A 42 10.58 2.92 -2.04
CA SER A 42 11.73 3.39 -1.27
C SER A 42 11.83 2.59 0.02
N ASN A 43 13.02 2.61 0.61
CA ASN A 43 13.23 2.19 1.99
C ASN A 43 13.00 3.34 2.99
N ASP A 44 12.69 4.56 2.55
CA ASP A 44 12.41 5.70 3.44
C ASP A 44 10.91 5.78 3.79
N PRO A 45 10.52 5.73 5.08
CA PRO A 45 9.14 5.98 5.52
C PRO A 45 8.54 7.31 5.03
N ALA A 46 9.34 8.35 4.83
CA ALA A 46 8.85 9.62 4.29
C ALA A 46 8.26 9.46 2.88
N ASN A 47 8.86 8.58 2.07
CA ASN A 47 8.38 8.27 0.73
C ASN A 47 7.08 7.47 0.78
N GLU A 48 6.91 6.54 1.74
CA GLU A 48 5.62 5.85 1.95
C GLU A 48 4.47 6.85 2.16
N CYS A 49 4.65 7.80 3.07
CA CYS A 49 3.64 8.83 3.36
C CYS A 49 3.38 9.73 2.13
N ALA A 50 4.43 10.09 1.40
CA ALA A 50 4.30 10.88 0.17
C ALA A 50 3.51 10.13 -0.91
N GLN A 51 3.72 8.82 -1.07
CA GLN A 51 2.95 8.01 -2.02
C GLN A 51 1.49 7.86 -1.57
N ASN A 52 1.24 7.64 -0.28
CA ASN A 52 -0.12 7.56 0.24
C ASN A 52 -0.91 8.85 -0.03
N ARG A 53 -0.30 10.01 0.23
CA ARG A 53 -0.90 11.32 -0.09
C ARG A 53 -1.13 11.55 -1.59
N ARG A 54 -0.36 10.92 -2.47
CA ARG A 54 -0.63 10.97 -3.92
C ARG A 54 -1.87 10.17 -4.28
N LEU A 55 -2.04 8.99 -3.67
CA LEU A 55 -3.24 8.16 -3.85
C LEU A 55 -4.50 8.86 -3.34
N GLU A 56 -4.43 9.52 -2.18
CA GLU A 56 -5.53 10.31 -1.60
C GLU A 56 -5.93 11.55 -2.43
N LYS A 57 -5.11 11.96 -3.39
CA LYS A 57 -5.43 13.07 -4.31
C LYS A 57 -6.12 12.60 -5.59
N LEU A 58 -6.25 11.29 -5.80
CA LEU A 58 -6.96 10.77 -6.96
C LEU A 58 -8.46 11.03 -6.83
N PRO A 59 -9.16 11.26 -7.97
CA PRO A 59 -10.62 11.24 -7.99
C PRO A 59 -11.15 9.93 -7.41
N ASP A 60 -12.24 10.03 -6.64
CA ASP A 60 -12.92 8.91 -5.97
C ASP A 60 -12.03 8.09 -5.02
N SER A 61 -10.93 8.68 -4.55
CA SER A 61 -10.11 8.05 -3.53
C SER A 61 -10.72 8.20 -2.13
N GLN A 62 -10.59 7.15 -1.32
CA GLN A 62 -11.07 7.14 0.05
C GLN A 62 -10.04 6.42 0.93
N PRO A 63 -9.34 7.13 1.83
CA PRO A 63 -8.46 6.49 2.80
C PRO A 63 -9.27 5.64 3.78
N VAL A 64 -8.71 4.49 4.17
CA VAL A 64 -9.27 3.61 5.18
C VAL A 64 -8.69 4.01 6.54
N PRO A 65 -9.50 4.59 7.45
CA PRO A 65 -8.97 5.18 8.68
C PRO A 65 -8.15 4.21 9.52
N ARG A 66 -6.98 4.67 9.96
CA ARG A 66 -6.02 4.00 10.86
C ARG A 66 -5.40 2.71 10.33
N PHE A 67 -5.72 2.30 9.09
CA PHE A 67 -5.17 1.06 8.55
C PHE A 67 -3.67 1.24 8.28
N GLY A 68 -2.84 0.59 9.09
CA GLY A 68 -1.39 0.60 8.88
C GLY A 68 -0.67 1.92 9.09
N SER A 69 -1.31 2.87 9.77
CA SER A 69 -0.70 4.15 10.15
C SER A 69 -0.33 4.22 11.64
N SER A 70 -0.28 3.09 12.35
CA SER A 70 -0.03 3.05 13.81
C SER A 70 1.33 3.62 14.21
N ASP A 71 2.36 3.49 13.37
CA ASP A 71 3.70 4.05 13.56
C ASP A 71 3.96 5.30 12.68
N CYS A 72 2.91 5.84 12.05
CA CYS A 72 3.00 7.02 11.21
C CYS A 72 2.93 8.31 12.04
N THR A 73 3.97 9.12 11.96
CA THR A 73 4.03 10.45 12.61
C THR A 73 3.54 11.58 11.70
N SER A 74 3.26 11.31 10.42
CA SER A 74 2.86 12.30 9.41
C SER A 74 1.34 12.54 9.35
N THR A 75 0.61 12.17 10.40
CA THR A 75 -0.86 12.33 10.54
C THR A 75 -1.67 11.82 9.34
N CYS A 76 -1.21 10.75 8.67
CA CYS A 76 -1.96 10.11 7.59
C CYS A 76 -3.27 9.51 8.13
N GLN A 77 -4.38 9.68 7.40
CA GLN A 77 -5.66 9.09 7.82
C GLN A 77 -5.59 7.57 7.88
N GLY A 78 -4.86 6.95 6.94
CA GLY A 78 -4.49 5.54 6.93
C GLY A 78 -3.54 5.26 5.76
N HIS A 79 -2.79 4.16 5.79
CA HIS A 79 -1.88 3.71 4.73
C HIS A 79 -2.54 2.66 3.80
N LEU A 80 -3.86 2.72 3.70
CA LEU A 80 -4.65 1.99 2.71
C LEU A 80 -5.66 2.96 2.12
N VAL A 81 -5.70 3.06 0.80
CA VAL A 81 -6.58 3.97 0.07
C VAL A 81 -7.38 3.14 -0.94
N ARG A 82 -8.70 3.21 -0.88
CA ARG A 82 -9.57 2.75 -1.96
C ARG A 82 -9.48 3.78 -3.09
N VAL A 83 -9.28 3.32 -4.32
CA VAL A 83 -9.27 4.16 -5.52
C VAL A 83 -10.39 3.73 -6.45
N GLY A 84 -10.95 4.67 -7.22
CA GLY A 84 -12.17 4.44 -8.01
C GLY A 84 -12.03 3.32 -9.06
N SER A 85 -10.94 3.30 -9.83
CA SER A 85 -10.70 2.28 -10.85
C SER A 85 -9.22 1.93 -10.99
N VAL A 86 -8.96 0.69 -11.42
CA VAL A 86 -7.61 0.23 -11.75
C VAL A 86 -7.03 1.04 -12.92
N SER A 87 -7.85 1.41 -13.92
CA SER A 87 -7.39 2.22 -15.05
C SER A 87 -6.90 3.60 -14.61
N THR A 88 -7.62 4.27 -13.70
CA THR A 88 -7.18 5.55 -13.12
C THR A 88 -5.85 5.39 -12.39
N TYR A 89 -5.70 4.35 -11.54
CA TYR A 89 -4.43 4.07 -10.86
C TYR A 89 -3.27 3.88 -11.85
N LEU A 90 -3.47 3.07 -12.89
CA LEU A 90 -2.45 2.80 -13.91
C LEU A 90 -2.05 4.08 -14.66
N ALA A 91 -3.03 4.90 -15.07
CA ALA A 91 -2.77 6.12 -15.83
C ALA A 91 -2.05 7.21 -15.00
N THR A 92 -2.39 7.33 -13.72
CA THR A 92 -2.00 8.50 -12.91
C THR A 92 -0.84 8.24 -11.95
N VAL A 93 -0.72 7.01 -11.41
CA VAL A 93 0.27 6.67 -10.37
C VAL A 93 1.37 5.78 -10.93
N ARG A 94 1.03 4.85 -11.82
CA ARG A 94 2.03 3.93 -12.36
C ARG A 94 3.00 4.63 -13.30
N ASN A 95 2.47 5.49 -14.17
CA ASN A 95 3.21 6.21 -15.20
C ASN A 95 3.80 7.55 -14.72
N SER A 96 3.40 8.05 -13.55
CA SER A 96 4.06 9.20 -12.95
C SER A 96 5.49 8.80 -12.58
N LYS A 97 6.48 9.52 -13.11
CA LYS A 97 7.88 9.38 -12.73
C LYS A 97 7.99 9.28 -11.20
N THR A 98 8.56 8.17 -10.71
CA THR A 98 8.91 8.05 -9.31
C THR A 98 9.85 9.19 -8.93
N LEU A 99 9.89 9.63 -7.68
CA LEU A 99 10.75 10.72 -7.17
C LEU A 99 12.27 10.44 -7.29
N ALA A 100 12.66 9.44 -8.09
CA ALA A 100 14.02 9.06 -8.40
C ALA A 100 14.40 9.36 -9.86
N ASP A 101 13.56 10.08 -10.61
CA ASP A 101 13.88 10.68 -11.91
C ASP A 101 14.11 12.19 -11.76
#